data_AF-D3DEH9-F1
#
_entry.id   AF-D3DEH9-F1
#
_cell.length_a   1.000
_cell.length_b   1.000
_cell.length_c   1.000
_cell.angle_alpha   90.00
_cell.angle_beta   90.00
_cell.angle_gamma   90.00
#
_symmetry.space_group_name_H-M   'P 1'
#
loop_
_entity.id
_entity.type
_entity.pdbx_description
1 polymer ?
#
loop_
_entity_poly.entity_id
_entity_poly.type
_entity_poly.pdbx_seq_one_letter_code
_entity_poly.pdbx_strand_id
1 'polypeptide(L)'
;MKRKNILKFVSLLGIGSFVMLAAASCTSATTPTPNPTPNPTPNPTPNPEPKPNPPSGGMNGGNTNPGGGQGMMDSAAQELTAARTALTSLLASKNANVEMYSDYAKIKNDLTAAYTTAKSTSDNTSAALEQVKSATSTLQTAIDKAASDKNDFNNQNADLVSAYTSLKDAVKSETTNLVRFVWCKLYSHKR
;
A
#
# COMPACT_ATOMS: atom_id res chain seq x y z
N MET A 1 61.67 -1.20 -16.34
CA MET A 1 60.76 -0.70 -17.40
C MET A 1 60.12 -1.87 -18.14
N LYS A 2 58.79 -2.03 -18.08
CA LYS A 2 57.87 -2.20 -19.23
C LYS A 2 56.49 -2.67 -18.73
N ARG A 3 55.48 -2.10 -19.36
CA ARG A 3 54.11 -1.90 -18.87
C ARG A 3 53.27 -3.15 -19.09
N LYS A 4 52.39 -3.46 -18.15
CA LYS A 4 51.27 -4.39 -18.33
C LYS A 4 50.17 -3.63 -19.07
N ASN A 5 49.85 -4.04 -20.29
CA ASN A 5 48.80 -3.42 -21.09
C ASN A 5 47.42 -3.74 -20.51
N ILE A 6 46.82 -2.70 -19.95
CA ILE A 6 45.37 -2.44 -19.93
C ILE A 6 44.84 -2.43 -21.37
N LEU A 7 43.51 -2.62 -21.52
CA LEU A 7 42.66 -2.50 -22.73
C LEU A 7 42.34 -3.89 -23.35
N LYS A 8 41.11 -4.40 -23.31
CA LYS A 8 39.88 -3.73 -23.78
C LYS A 8 38.61 -4.19 -23.03
N PHE A 9 38.06 -3.33 -22.18
CA PHE A 9 36.63 -3.30 -21.90
C PHE A 9 35.99 -2.27 -22.84
N VAL A 10 35.73 -2.68 -24.09
CA VAL A 10 34.88 -1.93 -25.02
C VAL A 10 34.13 -2.94 -25.89
N SER A 11 32.94 -3.31 -25.45
CA SER A 11 31.81 -3.56 -26.33
C SER A 11 30.55 -3.19 -25.56
N LEU A 12 30.34 -1.89 -25.50
CA LEU A 12 29.07 -1.26 -25.18
C LEU A 12 28.35 -1.08 -26.52
N LEU A 13 27.03 -1.27 -26.52
CA LEU A 13 26.07 -1.04 -27.61
C LEU A 13 26.04 -2.06 -28.76
N GLY A 14 24.89 -2.73 -28.82
CA GLY A 14 24.21 -3.03 -30.08
C GLY A 14 24.02 -4.50 -30.33
N ILE A 15 22.91 -5.09 -29.83
CA ILE A 15 21.85 -5.64 -30.69
C ILE A 15 20.53 -5.59 -29.91
N GLY A 16 19.68 -4.61 -30.22
CA GLY A 16 18.25 -4.78 -30.02
C GLY A 16 17.77 -5.79 -31.06
N SER A 17 17.75 -7.07 -30.70
CA SER A 17 17.10 -8.11 -31.50
C SER A 17 15.70 -8.33 -30.94
N PHE A 18 14.74 -7.62 -31.53
CA PHE A 18 13.35 -8.05 -31.56
C PHE A 18 13.30 -9.39 -32.30
N VAL A 19 13.36 -10.49 -31.58
CA VAL A 19 12.90 -11.77 -32.10
C VAL A 19 11.39 -11.79 -31.92
N MET A 20 10.68 -11.44 -32.99
CA MET A 20 9.32 -11.89 -33.23
C MET A 20 9.34 -13.43 -33.22
N LEU A 21 9.11 -14.02 -32.04
CA LEU A 21 8.94 -15.45 -31.91
C LEU A 21 7.51 -15.78 -32.34
N ALA A 22 7.41 -16.40 -33.51
CA ALA A 22 6.18 -16.90 -34.10
C ALA A 22 5.35 -17.69 -33.07
N ALA A 23 4.06 -17.37 -33.02
CA ALA A 23 3.07 -18.15 -32.29
C ALA A 23 2.96 -19.54 -32.93
N ALA A 24 3.64 -20.52 -32.35
CA ALA A 24 3.34 -21.92 -32.56
C ALA A 24 2.17 -22.30 -31.64
N SER A 25 1.00 -22.48 -32.24
CA SER A 25 -0.17 -23.06 -31.60
C SER A 25 0.12 -24.49 -31.17
N CYS A 26 0.42 -24.69 -29.89
CA CYS A 26 0.37 -26.01 -29.25
C CYS A 26 -0.89 -26.06 -28.39
N THR A 27 -1.94 -26.66 -28.94
CA THR A 27 -3.15 -27.09 -28.23
C THR A 27 -2.78 -28.15 -27.19
N SER A 28 -2.54 -27.73 -25.95
CA SER A 28 -2.48 -28.64 -24.80
C SER A 28 -3.90 -28.98 -24.37
N ALA A 29 -4.23 -30.26 -24.47
CA ALA A 29 -5.50 -30.83 -24.04
C ALA A 29 -5.82 -30.45 -22.59
N THR A 30 -7.00 -29.88 -22.39
CA THR A 30 -7.56 -29.58 -21.08
C THR A 30 -8.04 -30.87 -20.43
N THR A 31 -7.33 -31.35 -19.41
CA THR A 31 -7.91 -32.27 -18.43
C THR A 31 -8.87 -31.46 -17.55
N PRO A 32 -10.18 -31.78 -17.47
CA PRO A 32 -11.07 -31.08 -16.57
C PRO A 32 -10.70 -31.41 -15.12
N THR A 33 -10.21 -30.41 -14.40
CA THR A 33 -10.02 -30.46 -12.95
C THR A 33 -11.40 -30.64 -12.30
N PRO A 34 -11.61 -31.61 -11.39
CA PRO A 34 -12.88 -31.79 -10.72
C PRO A 34 -13.25 -30.54 -9.93
N ASN A 35 -14.50 -30.10 -10.14
CA ASN A 35 -15.16 -28.99 -9.49
C ASN A 35 -15.05 -29.12 -7.95
N PRO A 36 -14.37 -28.19 -7.24
CA PRO A 36 -14.40 -28.21 -5.79
C PRO A 36 -15.82 -27.86 -5.32
N THR A 37 -16.42 -28.80 -4.59
CA THR A 37 -17.71 -28.69 -3.90
C THR A 37 -17.77 -27.37 -3.11
N PRO A 38 -18.86 -26.58 -3.19
CA PRO A 38 -19.04 -25.41 -2.34
C PRO A 38 -18.96 -25.82 -0.87
N ASN A 39 -17.88 -25.44 -0.19
CA ASN A 39 -17.74 -25.58 1.25
C ASN A 39 -18.83 -24.71 1.91
N PRO A 40 -19.66 -25.24 2.83
CA PRO A 40 -20.69 -24.45 3.50
C PRO A 40 -20.06 -23.24 4.17
N THR A 41 -20.65 -22.08 3.89
CA THR A 41 -20.37 -20.78 4.50
C THR A 41 -20.39 -20.93 6.03
N PRO A 42 -19.30 -20.60 6.74
CA PRO A 42 -19.33 -20.53 8.19
C PRO A 42 -20.39 -19.51 8.62
N ASN A 43 -21.36 -19.98 9.41
CA ASN A 43 -22.36 -19.17 10.08
C ASN A 43 -21.66 -18.03 10.86
N PRO A 44 -22.04 -16.75 10.68
CA PRO A 44 -21.44 -15.67 11.45
C PRO A 44 -21.67 -15.91 12.94
N THR A 45 -20.56 -16.12 13.66
CA THR A 45 -20.50 -16.06 15.12
C THR A 45 -21.12 -14.75 15.61
N PRO A 46 -21.98 -14.77 16.65
CA PRO A 46 -22.54 -13.57 17.23
C PRO A 46 -21.45 -12.59 17.64
N ASN A 47 -21.56 -11.37 17.13
CA ASN A 47 -20.76 -10.21 17.51
C ASN A 47 -20.79 -10.05 19.04
N PRO A 48 -19.65 -9.96 19.75
CA PRO A 48 -19.67 -9.63 21.17
C PRO A 48 -20.32 -8.26 21.36
N GLU A 49 -21.34 -8.24 22.21
CA GLU A 49 -22.07 -7.03 22.60
C GLU A 49 -21.11 -5.89 22.94
N PRO A 50 -21.36 -4.66 22.46
CA PRO A 50 -20.61 -3.50 22.88
C PRO A 50 -20.73 -3.34 24.40
N LYS A 51 -19.59 -3.32 25.09
CA LYS A 51 -19.51 -2.94 26.51
C LYS A 51 -20.27 -1.62 26.73
N PRO A 52 -21.09 -1.50 27.80
CA PRO A 52 -21.73 -0.24 28.14
C PRO A 52 -20.66 0.84 28.37
N ASN A 53 -20.77 1.96 27.64
CA ASN A 53 -20.02 3.17 27.95
C ASN A 53 -20.52 3.72 29.31
N PRO A 54 -19.66 4.34 30.14
CA PRO A 54 -20.04 4.79 31.48
C PRO A 54 -21.13 5.87 31.42
N PRO A 55 -21.96 5.99 32.47
CA PRO A 55 -23.09 6.93 32.46
C PRO A 55 -22.54 8.36 32.48
N SER A 56 -22.73 9.09 31.38
CA SER A 56 -22.59 10.53 31.39
C SER A 56 -23.77 11.09 32.18
N GLY A 57 -23.53 11.36 33.46
CA GLY A 57 -24.41 12.14 34.30
C GLY A 57 -24.54 13.54 33.72
N GLY A 58 -25.75 13.87 33.29
CA GLY A 58 -26.10 15.18 32.76
C GLY A 58 -27.61 15.39 32.81
N MET A 59 -28.15 15.53 34.02
CA MET A 59 -29.49 16.08 34.20
C MET A 59 -29.49 17.55 33.78
N ASN A 60 -30.24 17.89 32.74
CA ASN A 60 -30.87 19.20 32.66
C ASN A 60 -32.23 19.06 31.97
N GLY A 61 -33.27 19.35 32.74
CA GLY A 61 -34.64 19.40 32.27
C GLY A 61 -34.84 20.57 31.32
N GLY A 62 -35.37 20.26 30.14
CA GLY A 62 -35.77 21.23 29.13
C GLY A 62 -36.89 20.62 28.31
N ASN A 63 -38.12 20.97 28.69
CA ASN A 63 -39.36 20.56 28.02
C ASN A 63 -39.30 20.91 26.53
N THR A 64 -38.99 19.94 25.67
CA THR A 64 -39.24 20.02 24.22
C THR A 64 -39.81 18.69 23.73
N ASN A 65 -41.07 18.80 23.29
CA ASN A 65 -41.88 17.83 22.56
C ASN A 65 -41.05 16.90 21.63
N PRO A 66 -41.15 15.56 21.72
CA PRO A 66 -40.42 14.67 20.83
C PRO A 66 -41.14 14.61 19.48
N GLY A 67 -40.67 15.43 18.54
CA GLY A 67 -40.94 15.22 17.12
C GLY A 67 -40.34 13.88 16.70
N GLY A 68 -41.14 12.80 16.81
CA GLY A 68 -40.74 11.45 16.44
C GLY A 68 -40.33 11.39 14.96
N GLY A 69 -39.04 11.17 14.71
CA GLY A 69 -38.47 10.97 13.37
C GLY A 69 -37.21 11.79 13.11
N GLN A 70 -37.20 13.08 13.49
CA GLN A 70 -36.11 13.98 13.12
C GLN A 70 -34.80 13.69 13.88
N GLY A 71 -34.86 13.46 15.20
CA GLY A 71 -33.67 13.20 16.01
C GLY A 71 -32.89 11.91 15.67
N MET A 72 -33.58 10.88 15.18
CA MET A 72 -32.93 9.65 14.70
C MET A 72 -32.28 9.85 13.34
N MET A 73 -32.90 10.62 12.45
CA MET A 73 -32.34 10.94 11.14
C MET A 73 -31.08 11.81 11.27
N ASP A 74 -31.09 12.77 12.18
CA ASP A 74 -29.93 13.63 12.48
C ASP A 74 -28.76 12.81 13.05
N SER A 75 -29.04 11.80 13.89
CA SER A 75 -28.03 10.90 14.45
C SER A 75 -27.36 10.04 13.36
N ALA A 76 -28.15 9.47 12.43
CA ALA A 76 -27.62 8.67 11.32
C ALA A 76 -26.78 9.51 10.33
N ALA A 77 -27.19 10.75 10.06
CA ALA A 77 -26.43 11.68 9.23
C ALA A 77 -25.11 12.10 9.88
N GLN A 78 -25.10 12.30 11.20
CA GLN A 78 -23.88 12.56 11.98
C GLN A 78 -22.92 11.37 11.93
N GLU A 79 -23.42 10.14 12.09
CA GLU A 79 -22.59 8.93 11.97
C GLU A 79 -21.94 8.81 10.60
N LEU A 80 -22.68 9.06 9.51
CA LEU A 80 -22.13 9.03 8.15
C LEU A 80 -21.05 10.10 7.95
N THR A 81 -21.27 11.30 8.48
CA THR A 81 -20.31 12.39 8.42
C THR A 81 -19.03 12.04 9.16
N ALA A 82 -19.15 11.45 10.35
CA ALA A 82 -18.00 10.98 11.13
C ALA A 82 -17.24 9.86 10.40
N ALA A 83 -17.95 8.86 9.84
CA ALA A 83 -17.34 7.77 9.09
C ALA A 83 -16.59 8.28 7.84
N ARG A 84 -17.17 9.24 7.10
CA ARG A 84 -16.50 9.86 5.93
C ARG A 84 -15.27 10.66 6.34
N THR A 85 -15.34 11.35 7.48
CA THR A 85 -14.19 12.08 8.04
C THR A 85 -13.06 11.12 8.37
N ALA A 86 -13.35 10.01 9.06
CA ALA A 86 -12.36 8.99 9.39
C ALA A 86 -11.69 8.39 8.13
N LEU A 87 -12.49 8.02 7.12
CA LEU A 87 -11.96 7.52 5.84
C LEU A 87 -11.05 8.54 5.17
N THR A 88 -11.45 9.82 5.15
CA THR A 88 -10.68 10.91 4.53
C THR A 88 -9.36 11.15 5.26
N SER A 89 -9.38 11.16 6.60
CA SER A 89 -8.17 11.25 7.42
C SER A 89 -7.21 10.10 7.12
N LEU A 90 -7.72 8.87 6.98
CA LEU A 90 -6.90 7.73 6.64
C LEU A 90 -6.32 7.85 5.22
N LEU A 91 -7.11 8.29 4.24
CA LEU A 91 -6.65 8.54 2.87
C LEU A 91 -5.55 9.59 2.77
N ALA A 92 -5.56 10.61 3.64
CA ALA A 92 -4.52 11.64 3.68
C ALA A 92 -3.12 11.06 4.04
N SER A 93 -3.07 9.93 4.75
CA SER A 93 -1.82 9.24 5.09
C SER A 93 -1.16 8.48 3.91
N LYS A 94 -1.83 8.40 2.75
CA LYS A 94 -1.42 7.56 1.61
C LYS A 94 0.05 7.72 1.24
N ASN A 95 0.52 8.94 1.00
CA ASN A 95 1.87 9.14 0.49
C ASN A 95 2.92 8.67 1.50
N ALA A 96 2.77 9.09 2.76
CA ALA A 96 3.66 8.67 3.84
C ALA A 96 3.70 7.14 3.97
N ASN A 97 2.54 6.49 4.03
CA ASN A 97 2.46 5.04 4.21
C ASN A 97 3.00 4.27 3.00
N VAL A 98 2.70 4.70 1.76
CA VAL A 98 3.17 4.01 0.55
C VAL A 98 4.67 4.21 0.32
N GLU A 99 5.21 5.39 0.62
CA GLU A 99 6.64 5.69 0.43
C GLU A 99 7.54 4.87 1.37
N MET A 100 7.06 4.51 2.57
CA MET A 100 7.75 3.62 3.51
C MET A 100 8.08 2.24 2.94
N TYR A 101 7.39 1.83 1.88
CA TYR A 101 7.54 0.53 1.21
C TYR A 101 8.16 0.66 -0.19
N SER A 102 8.85 1.76 -0.49
CA SER A 102 9.51 1.98 -1.80
C SER A 102 10.40 0.82 -2.26
N ASP A 103 11.07 0.14 -1.34
CA ASP A 103 11.92 -1.03 -1.61
C ASP A 103 11.18 -2.38 -1.59
N TYR A 104 9.90 -2.39 -1.19
CA TYR A 104 9.08 -3.59 -1.05
C TYR A 104 7.94 -3.55 -2.07
N ALA A 105 8.27 -3.76 -3.35
CA ALA A 105 7.36 -3.53 -4.47
C ALA A 105 5.98 -4.18 -4.33
N LYS A 106 5.91 -5.45 -3.86
CA LYS A 106 4.64 -6.14 -3.65
C LYS A 106 3.79 -5.46 -2.57
N ILE A 107 4.38 -5.19 -1.40
CA ILE A 107 3.70 -4.51 -0.28
C ILE A 107 3.21 -3.13 -0.72
N LYS A 108 4.06 -2.37 -1.43
CA LYS A 108 3.71 -1.05 -1.97
C LYS A 108 2.51 -1.11 -2.90
N ASN A 109 2.50 -2.08 -3.82
CA ASN A 109 1.42 -2.24 -4.80
C ASN A 109 0.10 -2.64 -4.12
N ASP A 110 0.15 -3.62 -3.22
CA ASP A 110 -1.03 -4.09 -2.47
C ASP A 110 -1.62 -2.94 -1.63
N LEU A 111 -0.79 -2.18 -0.92
CA LEU A 111 -1.21 -1.02 -0.14
C LEU A 111 -1.77 0.10 -1.04
N THR A 112 -1.14 0.37 -2.17
CA THR A 112 -1.62 1.37 -3.15
C THR A 112 -3.00 0.99 -3.71
N ALA A 113 -3.24 -0.30 -3.96
CA ALA A 113 -4.53 -0.80 -4.42
C ALA A 113 -5.61 -0.63 -3.33
N ALA A 114 -5.28 -0.91 -2.06
CA ALA A 114 -6.19 -0.67 -0.93
C ALA A 114 -6.58 0.80 -0.80
N TYR A 115 -5.59 1.72 -0.86
CA TYR A 115 -5.85 3.17 -0.86
C TYR A 115 -6.73 3.60 -2.05
N THR A 116 -6.51 3.02 -3.23
CA THR A 116 -7.30 3.34 -4.43
C THR A 116 -8.75 2.90 -4.26
N THR A 117 -8.98 1.69 -3.74
CA THR A 117 -10.33 1.16 -3.46
C THR A 117 -11.07 2.00 -2.42
N ALA A 118 -10.37 2.36 -1.33
CA ALA A 118 -10.91 3.24 -0.30
C ALA A 118 -11.26 4.64 -0.84
N LYS A 119 -10.41 5.19 -1.71
CA LYS A 119 -10.66 6.47 -2.38
C LYS A 119 -11.91 6.43 -3.26
N SER A 120 -12.11 5.35 -4.02
CA SER A 120 -13.33 5.16 -4.81
C SER A 120 -14.60 5.17 -3.95
N THR A 121 -14.55 4.58 -2.75
CA THR A 121 -15.69 4.64 -1.81
C THR A 121 -15.89 6.05 -1.24
N SER A 122 -14.79 6.74 -0.92
CA SER A 122 -14.83 8.13 -0.42
C SER A 122 -15.44 9.09 -1.46
N ASP A 123 -15.07 8.93 -2.74
CA ASP A 123 -15.57 9.76 -3.86
C ASP A 123 -17.02 9.46 -4.23
N ASN A 124 -17.53 8.27 -3.87
CA ASN A 124 -18.93 7.93 -4.06
C ASN A 124 -19.80 8.67 -3.02
N THR A 125 -20.43 9.77 -3.45
CA THR A 125 -21.35 10.57 -2.62
C THR A 125 -22.59 9.80 -2.17
N SER A 126 -22.95 8.72 -2.87
CA SER A 126 -24.08 7.85 -2.54
C SER A 126 -23.70 6.65 -1.68
N ALA A 127 -22.42 6.49 -1.29
CA ALA A 127 -22.00 5.39 -0.43
C ALA A 127 -22.72 5.45 0.93
N ALA A 128 -23.30 4.31 1.32
CA ALA A 128 -24.00 4.13 2.58
C ALA A 128 -23.01 4.04 3.76
N LEU A 129 -23.52 4.29 4.98
CA LEU A 129 -22.74 4.27 6.21
C LEU A 129 -21.88 3.01 6.36
N GLU A 130 -22.46 1.83 6.18
CA GLU A 130 -21.78 0.55 6.30
C GLU A 130 -20.69 0.36 5.24
N GLN A 131 -20.88 0.89 4.03
CA GLN A 131 -19.86 0.86 2.98
C GLN A 131 -18.65 1.72 3.35
N VAL A 132 -18.89 2.92 3.90
CA VAL A 132 -17.82 3.83 4.35
C VAL A 132 -17.07 3.23 5.54
N LYS A 133 -17.79 2.66 6.54
CA LYS A 133 -17.19 1.96 7.69
C LYS A 133 -16.36 0.75 7.23
N SER A 134 -16.90 -0.09 6.34
CA SER A 134 -16.18 -1.25 5.78
C SER A 134 -14.93 -0.84 4.99
N ALA A 135 -15.01 0.20 4.16
CA ALA A 135 -13.85 0.71 3.43
C ALA A 135 -12.76 1.26 4.38
N THR A 136 -13.18 1.95 5.45
CA THR A 136 -12.26 2.45 6.50
C THR A 136 -11.55 1.30 7.19
N SER A 137 -12.30 0.30 7.67
CA SER A 137 -11.73 -0.89 8.32
C SER A 137 -10.79 -1.66 7.39
N THR A 138 -11.20 -1.86 6.13
CA THR A 138 -10.40 -2.59 5.15
C THR A 138 -9.08 -1.87 4.86
N LEU A 139 -9.11 -0.54 4.71
CA LEU A 139 -7.90 0.24 4.52
C LEU A 139 -6.98 0.18 5.74
N GLN A 140 -7.54 0.27 6.96
CA GLN A 140 -6.76 0.15 8.19
C GLN A 140 -6.07 -1.23 8.27
N THR A 141 -6.82 -2.30 8.02
CA THR A 141 -6.26 -3.66 7.96
C THR A 141 -5.16 -3.79 6.92
N ALA A 142 -5.29 -3.17 5.75
CA ALA A 142 -4.25 -3.18 4.73
C ALA A 142 -2.98 -2.43 5.16
N ILE A 143 -3.12 -1.32 5.88
CA ILE A 143 -1.98 -0.57 6.46
C ILE A 143 -1.26 -1.42 7.51
N ASP A 144 -2.01 -2.04 8.42
CA ASP A 144 -1.45 -2.89 9.48
C ASP A 144 -0.77 -4.13 8.88
N LYS A 145 -1.41 -4.73 7.87
CA LYS A 145 -0.86 -5.87 7.12
C LYS A 145 0.42 -5.50 6.38
N ALA A 146 0.52 -4.32 5.77
CA ALA A 146 1.74 -3.88 5.10
C ALA A 146 2.93 -3.81 6.09
N ALA A 147 2.67 -3.35 7.32
CA ALA A 147 3.69 -3.33 8.37
C ALA A 147 4.10 -4.75 8.81
N SER A 148 3.11 -5.64 9.02
CA SER A 148 3.37 -7.05 9.35
C SER A 148 4.16 -7.76 8.25
N ASP A 149 3.73 -7.65 7.00
CA ASP A 149 4.36 -8.30 5.85
C ASP A 149 5.81 -7.85 5.67
N LYS A 150 6.11 -6.58 5.94
CA LYS A 150 7.49 -6.06 5.93
C LYS A 150 8.32 -6.70 7.04
N ASN A 151 7.80 -6.76 8.26
CA ASN A 151 8.50 -7.38 9.37
C ASN A 151 8.75 -8.86 9.11
N ASP A 152 7.75 -9.59 8.62
CA ASP A 152 7.86 -11.01 8.29
C ASP A 152 8.88 -11.25 7.19
N PHE A 153 8.84 -10.46 6.11
CA PHE A 153 9.83 -10.55 5.04
C PHE A 153 11.24 -10.31 5.57
N ASN A 154 11.44 -9.28 6.38
CA ASN A 154 12.75 -8.94 6.93
C ASN A 154 13.29 -10.01 7.85
N ASN A 155 12.44 -10.58 8.70
CA ASN A 155 12.82 -11.64 9.62
C ASN A 155 13.17 -12.93 8.87
N GLN A 156 12.41 -13.27 7.83
CA GLN A 156 12.64 -14.46 7.01
C GLN A 156 13.86 -14.32 6.08
N ASN A 157 14.22 -13.08 5.72
CA ASN A 157 15.25 -12.79 4.71
C ASN A 157 16.33 -11.83 5.23
N ALA A 158 16.70 -11.94 6.51
CA ALA A 158 17.58 -10.97 7.18
C ALA A 158 18.92 -10.75 6.44
N ASP A 159 19.57 -11.83 6.02
CA ASP A 159 20.85 -11.76 5.28
C ASP A 159 20.70 -11.07 3.92
N LEU A 160 19.61 -11.37 3.20
CA LEU A 160 19.31 -10.74 1.91
C LEU A 160 19.04 -9.24 2.08
N VAL A 161 18.25 -8.87 3.08
CA VAL A 161 17.94 -7.46 3.38
C VAL A 161 19.20 -6.70 3.78
N SER A 162 20.08 -7.31 4.57
CA SER A 162 21.39 -6.75 4.95
C SER A 162 22.29 -6.53 3.72
N ALA A 163 22.41 -7.54 2.86
CA ALA A 163 23.20 -7.46 1.63
C ALA A 163 22.66 -6.39 0.66
N TYR A 164 21.34 -6.34 0.47
CA TYR A 164 20.67 -5.33 -0.34
C TYR A 164 20.92 -3.91 0.20
N THR A 165 20.79 -3.70 1.51
CA THR A 165 21.02 -2.39 2.14
C THR A 165 22.47 -1.94 1.98
N SER A 166 23.41 -2.86 2.23
CA SER A 166 24.85 -2.59 2.04
C SER A 166 25.17 -2.21 0.59
N LEU A 167 24.62 -2.94 -0.37
CA LEU A 167 24.78 -2.64 -1.80
C LEU A 167 24.18 -1.28 -2.15
N LYS A 168 22.96 -1.00 -1.67
CA LYS A 168 22.26 0.27 -1.92
C LYS A 168 23.07 1.46 -1.41
N ASP A 169 23.70 1.35 -0.24
CA ASP A 169 24.51 2.43 0.32
C ASP A 169 25.86 2.59 -0.38
N ALA A 170 26.49 1.49 -0.78
CA ALA A 170 27.71 1.54 -1.61
C ALA A 170 27.44 2.28 -2.93
N VAL A 171 26.34 1.96 -3.63
CA VAL A 171 25.96 2.61 -4.89
C VAL A 171 25.71 4.12 -4.70
N LYS A 172 25.04 4.53 -3.61
CA LYS A 172 24.83 5.95 -3.29
C LYS A 172 26.16 6.69 -3.04
N SER A 173 27.07 6.05 -2.31
CA SER A 173 28.39 6.61 -2.00
C SER A 173 29.19 6.85 -3.28
N GLU A 174 29.26 5.85 -4.16
CA GLU A 174 29.93 5.98 -5.46
C GLU A 174 29.31 7.08 -6.32
N THR A 175 27.97 7.16 -6.37
CA THR A 175 27.26 8.22 -7.10
C THR A 175 27.64 9.61 -6.57
N THR A 176 27.70 9.77 -5.25
CA THR A 176 28.08 11.03 -4.59
C THR A 176 29.53 11.40 -4.89
N ASN A 177 30.43 10.43 -4.85
CA ASN A 177 31.86 10.63 -5.15
C ASN A 177 32.06 11.03 -6.61
N LEU A 178 31.36 10.38 -7.54
CA LEU A 178 31.39 10.72 -8.97
C LEU A 178 30.88 12.15 -9.22
N VAL A 179 29.74 12.53 -8.62
CA VAL A 179 29.20 13.90 -8.73
C VAL A 179 30.20 14.92 -8.21
N ARG A 180 30.82 14.66 -7.05
CA ARG A 180 31.86 15.54 -6.48
C ARG A 180 33.06 15.66 -7.41
N PHE A 181 33.55 14.56 -7.96
CA PHE A 181 34.70 14.54 -8.87
C PHE A 181 34.42 15.36 -10.14
N VAL A 182 33.25 15.17 -10.75
CA VAL A 182 32.80 15.92 -11.92
C VAL A 182 32.74 17.42 -11.61
N TRP A 183 32.19 17.80 -10.45
CA TRP A 183 32.10 19.20 -10.04
C TRP A 183 33.48 19.83 -9.82
N CYS A 184 34.40 19.15 -9.11
CA CYS A 184 35.79 19.59 -8.97
C CYS A 184 36.47 19.81 -10.33
N LYS A 185 36.31 18.88 -11.27
CA LYS A 185 36.95 18.99 -12.59
C LYS A 185 36.39 20.14 -13.43
N LEU A 186 35.07 20.36 -13.40
CA LEU A 186 34.42 21.42 -14.18
C LEU A 186 34.64 22.82 -13.60
N TYR A 187 34.69 22.95 -12.27
CA TYR A 187 34.82 24.25 -11.60
C TYR A 187 36.27 24.64 -11.28
N SER A 188 37.22 23.70 -11.27
CA SER A 188 38.64 24.02 -11.11
C SER A 188 39.29 24.66 -12.34
N HIS A 189 38.62 24.66 -13.51
CA HIS A 189 39.08 25.31 -14.75
C HIS A 189 38.47 26.71 -14.99
N LYS A 190 37.61 27.20 -14.08
CA LYS A 190 36.98 28.54 -14.17
C LYS A 190 37.66 29.60 -13.27
N ARG A 191 38.85 29.34 -12.75
CA ARG A 191 39.69 30.33 -12.05
C ARG A 191 41.03 30.47 -12.76
#